data_AF-A0A4J1TBN4-F1
#
_entry.id   AF-A0A4J1TBN4-F1
#
_cell.length_a   1.000
_cell.length_b   1.000
_cell.length_c   1.000
_cell.angle_alpha   90.00
_cell.angle_beta   90.00
_cell.angle_gamma   90.00
#
_symmetry.space_group_name_H-M   'P 1'
#
loop_
_entity.id
_entity.type
_entity.pdbx_description
1 polymer ?
#
loop_
_entity_poly.entity_id
_entity_poly.type
_entity_poly.pdbx_seq_one_letter_code
_entity_poly.pdbx_strand_id
1 'polypeptide(L)'
;MVVSEDGLSCQPTKTLDQIRIEDYSCVILPGMVNIVPALQDEKLISFLRSLSEQDILIAAISSAPLLLAKAGLLNDTKFTGGIWQNFFDYFEFLPRENFQPKVLVQDKQIITAIGFAHQEFARKVIFGLGLAENTDNYFKEQNEYAEEDLIFTLSDEEFNKVKQSIENSL
;
A
#
# COMPACT_ATOMS: atom_id res chain seq x y z
N MET A 1 1.74 -16.48 14.84
CA MET A 1 0.57 -16.65 13.96
C MET A 1 -0.03 -15.28 13.71
N VAL A 2 -0.30 -14.95 12.45
CA VAL A 2 -1.05 -13.76 12.02
C VAL A 2 -2.33 -14.28 11.38
N VAL A 3 -3.45 -13.60 11.56
CA VAL A 3 -4.74 -14.02 10.98
C VAL A 3 -5.16 -12.97 9.95
N SER A 4 -5.50 -13.40 8.73
CA SER A 4 -6.02 -12.51 7.70
C SER A 4 -7.42 -12.01 8.05
N GLU A 5 -7.91 -11.02 7.31
CA GLU A 5 -9.26 -10.47 7.50
C GLU A 5 -10.35 -11.53 7.37
N ASP A 6 -10.23 -12.44 6.41
CA ASP A 6 -11.16 -13.57 6.22
C ASP A 6 -10.88 -14.78 7.13
N GLY A 7 -10.03 -14.63 8.15
CA GLY A 7 -9.78 -15.67 9.15
C GLY A 7 -8.73 -16.72 8.76
N LEU A 8 -8.00 -16.54 7.66
CA LEU A 8 -6.92 -17.46 7.28
C LEU A 8 -5.74 -17.28 8.24
N SER A 9 -5.33 -18.37 8.88
CA SER A 9 -4.13 -18.37 9.71
C SER A 9 -2.87 -18.47 8.87
N CYS A 10 -2.01 -17.47 9.00
CA CYS A 10 -0.72 -17.36 8.34
C CYS A 10 0.41 -17.51 9.37
N GLN A 11 1.37 -18.39 9.09
CA GLN A 11 2.59 -18.54 9.87
C GLN A 11 3.72 -17.77 9.19
N PRO A 12 4.24 -16.68 9.78
CA PRO A 12 5.40 -16.00 9.22
C PRO A 12 6.61 -16.93 9.18
N THR A 13 7.33 -16.92 8.06
CA THR A 13 8.56 -17.70 7.87
C THR A 13 9.79 -16.99 8.44
N LYS A 14 9.75 -15.65 8.54
CA LYS A 14 10.81 -14.79 9.08
C LYS A 14 10.22 -13.62 9.86
N THR A 15 10.97 -13.11 10.84
CA THR A 15 10.77 -11.79 11.44
C THR A 15 11.53 -10.74 10.64
N LEU A 16 11.21 -9.44 10.81
CA LEU A 16 11.96 -8.36 10.17
C LEU A 16 13.46 -8.37 10.50
N ASP A 17 13.86 -8.81 11.70
CA ASP A 17 15.29 -8.91 12.09
C ASP A 17 16.06 -9.98 11.30
N GLN A 18 15.35 -10.92 10.66
CA GLN A 18 15.92 -12.01 9.89
C GLN A 18 15.95 -11.70 8.38
N ILE A 19 15.43 -10.54 7.97
CA ILE A 19 15.41 -10.09 6.58
C ILE A 19 16.75 -9.42 6.25
N ARG A 20 17.35 -9.85 5.14
CA ARG A 20 18.40 -9.12 4.42
C ARG A 20 17.80 -8.69 3.11
N ILE A 21 17.65 -7.40 2.88
CA ILE A 21 16.82 -6.89 1.79
C ILE A 21 17.38 -7.28 0.41
N GLU A 22 18.70 -7.47 0.34
CA GLU A 22 19.45 -7.88 -0.85
C GLU A 22 19.10 -9.31 -1.31
N ASP A 23 18.50 -10.12 -0.43
CA ASP A 23 18.02 -11.46 -0.78
C ASP A 23 16.66 -11.44 -1.52
N TYR A 24 16.04 -10.26 -1.69
CA TYR A 24 14.69 -10.11 -2.26
C TYR A 24 14.70 -9.18 -3.48
N SER A 25 13.89 -9.53 -4.48
CA SER A 25 13.66 -8.68 -5.65
C SER A 25 12.46 -7.74 -5.48
N CYS A 26 11.60 -7.99 -4.49
CA CYS A 26 10.39 -7.21 -4.26
C CYS A 26 9.94 -7.24 -2.80
N VAL A 27 9.39 -6.12 -2.33
CA VAL A 27 8.60 -6.03 -1.10
C VAL A 27 7.14 -5.78 -1.46
N ILE A 28 6.24 -6.65 -1.02
CA ILE A 28 4.79 -6.53 -1.26
C ILE A 28 4.08 -6.21 0.05
N LEU A 29 3.32 -5.12 0.09
CA LEU A 29 2.50 -4.71 1.21
C LEU A 29 1.01 -4.90 0.87
N PRO A 30 0.33 -5.91 1.47
CA PRO A 30 -1.10 -6.09 1.30
C PRO A 30 -1.89 -5.02 2.07
N GLY A 31 -3.15 -4.83 1.67
CA GLY A 31 -4.10 -4.01 2.41
C GLY A 31 -4.38 -4.53 3.82
N MET A 32 -4.93 -3.65 4.65
CA MET A 32 -5.44 -3.98 5.97
C MET A 32 -6.67 -3.14 6.34
N VAL A 33 -7.63 -3.77 7.02
CA VAL A 33 -8.86 -3.17 7.58
C VAL A 33 -8.51 -2.22 8.71
N ASN A 34 -7.57 -2.58 9.58
CA ASN A 34 -7.08 -1.71 10.64
C ASN A 34 -5.61 -1.35 10.44
N ILE A 35 -5.39 -0.16 9.90
CA ILE A 35 -4.06 0.39 9.59
C ILE A 35 -3.34 0.98 10.82
N VAL A 36 -4.06 1.26 11.91
CA VAL A 36 -3.53 2.03 13.06
C VAL A 36 -2.34 1.35 13.73
N PRO A 37 -2.39 0.05 14.09
CA PRO A 37 -1.24 -0.59 14.74
C PRO A 37 0.02 -0.60 13.86
N ALA A 38 -0.15 -0.75 12.54
CA ALA A 38 0.97 -0.75 11.60
C ALA A 38 1.58 0.65 11.40
N LEU A 39 0.77 1.71 11.45
CA LEU A 39 1.26 3.09 11.38
C LEU A 39 2.08 3.50 12.61
N GLN A 40 1.87 2.84 13.75
CA GLN A 40 2.56 3.08 15.01
C GLN A 40 3.75 2.15 15.25
N ASP A 41 3.91 1.12 14.41
CA ASP A 41 5.05 0.20 14.50
C ASP A 41 6.31 0.88 13.93
N GLU A 42 7.07 1.55 14.80
CA GLU A 42 8.31 2.23 14.43
C GLU A 42 9.36 1.30 13.81
N LYS A 43 9.34 0.01 14.15
CA LYS A 43 10.24 -0.96 13.54
C LYS A 43 9.86 -1.22 12.09
N LEU A 44 8.57 -1.38 11.81
CA LEU A 44 8.05 -1.48 10.44
C LEU A 44 8.33 -0.21 9.64
N ILE A 45 8.01 0.96 10.20
CA ILE A 45 8.23 2.25 9.51
C ILE A 45 9.72 2.49 9.23
N SER A 46 10.60 2.17 10.18
CA SER A 46 12.05 2.26 10.00
C SER A 46 12.55 1.30 8.90
N PHE A 47 12.07 0.05 8.90
CA PHE A 47 12.37 -0.90 7.84
C PHE A 47 11.96 -0.37 6.46
N LEU A 48 10.71 0.11 6.31
CA LEU A 48 10.24 0.68 5.05
C LEU A 48 11.06 1.90 4.63
N ARG A 49 11.40 2.79 5.56
CA ARG A 49 12.24 3.97 5.27
C ARG A 49 13.61 3.58 4.70
N SER A 50 14.20 2.49 5.23
CA SER A 50 15.50 1.99 4.76
C SER A 50 15.48 1.52 3.30
N LEU A 51 14.30 1.21 2.75
CA LEU A 51 14.16 0.81 1.35
C LEU A 51 14.41 1.96 0.37
N SER A 52 14.40 3.21 0.82
CA SER A 52 14.70 4.37 -0.05
C SER A 52 16.14 4.36 -0.60
N GLU A 53 17.03 3.63 0.07
CA GLU A 53 18.45 3.48 -0.31
C GLU A 53 18.71 2.22 -1.14
N GLN A 54 17.68 1.42 -1.41
CA GLN A 54 17.78 0.09 -2.03
C GLN A 54 17.22 0.10 -3.45
N ASP A 55 17.87 -0.63 -4.34
CA ASP A 55 17.35 -0.88 -5.70
C ASP A 55 16.37 -2.06 -5.69
N ILE A 56 15.21 -1.87 -5.07
CA ILE A 56 14.19 -2.90 -4.90
C ILE A 56 12.80 -2.42 -5.34
N LEU A 57 12.04 -3.32 -5.98
CA LEU A 57 10.65 -3.06 -6.33
C LEU A 57 9.78 -3.07 -5.07
N ILE A 58 9.06 -1.99 -4.81
CA ILE A 58 8.09 -1.90 -3.71
C ILE A 58 6.68 -1.88 -4.30
N ALA A 59 5.82 -2.78 -3.85
CA ALA A 59 4.46 -2.90 -4.35
C ALA A 59 3.46 -2.84 -3.18
N ALA A 60 2.57 -1.85 -3.15
CA ALA A 60 1.59 -1.68 -2.09
C ALA A 60 0.17 -1.55 -2.64
N ILE A 61 -0.81 -2.21 -2.01
CA ILE A 61 -2.20 -2.22 -2.50
C ILE A 61 -3.18 -1.82 -1.39
N SER A 62 -4.33 -1.27 -1.78
CA SER A 62 -5.41 -0.86 -0.86
C SER A 62 -4.93 0.21 0.12
N SER A 63 -5.04 0.01 1.43
CA SER A 63 -4.62 0.96 2.47
C SER A 63 -3.11 1.01 2.70
N ALA A 64 -2.33 0.03 2.21
CA ALA A 64 -0.90 -0.07 2.46
C ALA A 64 -0.03 1.12 2.01
N PRO A 65 -0.35 1.88 0.94
CA PRO A 65 0.43 3.06 0.55
C PRO A 65 0.53 4.12 1.66
N LEU A 66 -0.38 4.15 2.66
CA LEU A 66 -0.24 4.99 3.85
C LEU A 66 1.04 4.69 4.65
N LEU A 67 1.49 3.43 4.70
CA LEU A 67 2.75 3.06 5.35
C LEU A 67 3.96 3.58 4.58
N LEU A 68 3.89 3.57 3.24
CA LEU A 68 4.94 4.14 2.39
C LEU A 68 5.01 5.67 2.56
N ALA A 69 3.86 6.34 2.64
CA ALA A 69 3.78 7.77 2.95
C ALA A 69 4.43 8.07 4.32
N LYS A 70 4.05 7.32 5.37
CA LYS A 70 4.62 7.46 6.72
C LYS A 70 6.13 7.22 6.75
N ALA A 71 6.64 6.33 5.90
CA ALA A 71 8.07 6.08 5.74
C ALA A 71 8.81 7.15 4.90
N GLY A 72 8.09 8.09 4.27
CA GLY A 72 8.65 9.14 3.41
C GLY A 72 8.90 8.72 1.96
N LEU A 73 8.54 7.50 1.57
CA LEU A 73 8.80 6.95 0.23
C LEU A 73 7.92 7.59 -0.86
N LEU A 74 6.86 8.29 -0.47
CA LEU A 74 5.90 8.92 -1.38
C LEU A 74 6.06 10.45 -1.52
N ASN A 75 7.06 11.06 -0.86
CA ASN A 75 7.28 12.50 -0.87
C ASN A 75 7.52 13.06 -2.29
N ASP A 76 8.21 12.30 -3.14
CA ASP A 76 8.52 12.66 -4.53
C ASP A 76 8.07 11.57 -5.52
N THR A 77 7.03 10.82 -5.19
CA THR A 77 6.58 9.65 -5.96
C THR A 77 5.07 9.69 -6.13
N LYS A 78 4.58 9.64 -7.38
CA LYS A 78 3.15 9.55 -7.66
C LYS A 78 2.60 8.20 -7.21
N PHE A 79 1.40 8.22 -6.62
CA PHE A 79 0.81 7.02 -6.05
C PHE A 79 -0.71 7.01 -6.13
N THR A 80 -1.30 5.86 -5.87
CA THR A 80 -2.72 5.67 -5.63
C THR A 80 -2.95 4.70 -4.46
N GLY A 81 -4.20 4.42 -4.11
CA GLY A 81 -4.55 3.47 -3.04
C GLY A 81 -6.01 3.58 -2.60
N GLY A 82 -6.45 2.62 -1.81
CA GLY A 82 -7.71 2.67 -1.07
C GLY A 82 -7.59 3.60 0.14
N ILE A 83 -7.43 4.90 -0.12
CA ILE A 83 -7.16 5.92 0.88
C ILE A 83 -8.35 6.87 0.98
N TRP A 84 -8.86 7.04 2.19
CA TRP A 84 -9.93 7.98 2.48
C TRP A 84 -9.47 9.42 2.25
N GLN A 85 -10.25 10.23 1.53
CA GLN A 85 -9.89 11.61 1.22
C GLN A 85 -9.67 12.47 2.48
N ASN A 86 -10.39 12.16 3.56
CA ASN A 86 -10.25 12.82 4.85
C ASN A 86 -8.85 12.64 5.47
N PHE A 87 -8.10 11.60 5.07
CA PHE A 87 -6.77 11.31 5.60
C PHE A 87 -5.71 12.30 5.14
N PHE A 88 -5.88 12.87 3.94
CA PHE A 88 -4.94 13.86 3.40
C PHE A 88 -4.93 15.17 4.19
N ASP A 89 -6.03 15.51 4.86
CA ASP A 89 -6.12 16.71 5.68
C ASP A 89 -5.80 16.42 7.17
N TYR A 90 -5.52 15.16 7.50
CA TYR A 90 -5.26 14.71 8.87
C TYR A 90 -3.83 14.22 9.08
N PHE A 91 -3.27 13.50 8.11
CA PHE A 91 -1.90 13.02 8.18
C PHE A 91 -0.96 13.95 7.40
N GLU A 92 -0.14 14.70 8.12
CA GLU A 92 0.86 15.61 7.52
C GLU A 92 1.88 14.87 6.61
N PHE A 93 2.10 13.58 6.85
CA PHE A 93 3.02 12.76 6.06
C PHE A 93 2.42 12.26 4.74
N LEU A 94 1.15 12.55 4.44
CA LEU A 94 0.45 12.03 3.26
C LEU A 94 0.36 13.11 2.16
N PRO A 95 1.20 13.04 1.10
CA PRO A 95 1.31 14.13 0.11
C PRO A 95 0.16 14.09 -0.90
N ARG A 96 -0.86 14.94 -0.70
CA ARG A 96 -2.07 15.04 -1.55
C ARG A 96 -1.72 15.30 -3.02
N GLU A 97 -0.74 16.16 -3.28
CA GLU A 97 -0.27 16.54 -4.61
C GLU A 97 0.34 15.39 -5.43
N ASN A 98 0.69 14.29 -4.76
CA ASN A 98 1.25 13.09 -5.38
C ASN A 98 0.21 11.99 -5.60
N PHE A 99 -0.96 12.09 -4.97
CA PHE A 99 -2.04 11.14 -5.17
C PHE A 99 -2.63 11.27 -6.58
N GLN A 100 -3.00 10.14 -7.17
CA GLN A 100 -3.67 10.02 -8.45
C GLN A 100 -4.87 9.08 -8.31
N PRO A 101 -6.08 9.50 -8.71
CA PRO A 101 -7.26 8.64 -8.74
C PRO A 101 -7.18 7.71 -9.96
N LYS A 102 -6.32 6.69 -9.88
CA LYS A 102 -6.10 5.66 -10.90
C LYS A 102 -6.16 4.30 -10.23
N VAL A 103 -6.62 3.27 -10.95
CA VAL A 103 -6.63 1.89 -10.44
C VAL A 103 -5.25 1.40 -9.99
N LEU A 104 -4.23 1.85 -10.71
CA LEU A 104 -2.83 1.51 -10.49
C LEU A 104 -1.94 2.68 -10.92
N VAL A 105 -0.89 2.94 -10.15
CA VAL A 105 0.18 3.87 -10.48
C VAL A 105 1.51 3.15 -10.28
N GLN A 106 2.38 3.23 -11.27
CA GLN A 106 3.80 2.97 -11.08
C GLN A 106 4.55 4.27 -11.30
N ASP A 107 5.38 4.63 -10.33
CA ASP A 107 6.36 5.70 -10.46
C ASP A 107 7.67 5.21 -9.83
N LYS A 108 8.76 5.31 -10.60
CA LYS A 108 10.05 4.68 -10.27
C LYS A 108 9.88 3.17 -9.96
N GLN A 109 10.50 2.71 -8.88
CA GLN A 109 10.44 1.35 -8.34
C GLN A 109 9.22 1.11 -7.45
N ILE A 110 8.23 2.02 -7.41
CA ILE A 110 7.06 1.91 -6.53
C ILE A 110 5.79 1.68 -7.37
N ILE A 111 5.13 0.54 -7.14
CA ILE A 111 3.82 0.20 -7.69
C ILE A 111 2.79 0.36 -6.58
N THR A 112 1.75 1.14 -6.82
CA THR A 112 0.61 1.29 -5.92
C THR A 112 -0.71 1.01 -6.63
N ALA A 113 -1.68 0.43 -5.94
CA ALA A 113 -2.98 0.09 -6.53
C ALA A 113 -4.14 0.19 -5.53
N ILE A 114 -5.35 0.36 -6.06
CA ILE A 114 -6.59 0.29 -5.29
C ILE A 114 -6.93 -1.18 -4.97
N GLY A 115 -7.61 -1.42 -3.85
CA GLY A 115 -7.80 -2.77 -3.30
C GLY A 115 -8.48 -3.78 -4.24
N PHE A 116 -9.48 -3.34 -5.00
CA PHE A 116 -10.16 -4.22 -5.97
C PHE A 116 -9.38 -4.45 -7.27
N ALA A 117 -8.32 -3.66 -7.53
CA ALA A 117 -7.46 -3.80 -8.71
C ALA A 117 -6.35 -4.84 -8.50
N HIS A 118 -6.64 -5.93 -7.79
CA HIS A 118 -5.64 -6.92 -7.39
C HIS A 118 -5.07 -7.69 -8.58
N GLN A 119 -5.82 -7.82 -9.68
CA GLN A 119 -5.36 -8.48 -10.90
C GLN A 119 -4.39 -7.60 -11.67
N GLU A 120 -4.73 -6.32 -11.85
CA GLU A 120 -3.88 -5.29 -12.43
C GLU A 120 -2.58 -5.17 -11.65
N PHE A 121 -2.68 -5.13 -10.32
CA PHE A 121 -1.54 -5.13 -9.42
C PHE A 121 -0.63 -6.35 -9.63
N ALA A 122 -1.20 -7.56 -9.61
CA ALA A 122 -0.44 -8.78 -9.84
C ALA A 122 0.26 -8.80 -11.21
N ARG A 123 -0.46 -8.44 -12.28
CA ARG A 123 0.10 -8.32 -13.64
C ARG A 123 1.28 -7.34 -13.68
N LYS A 124 1.14 -6.18 -13.03
CA LYS A 124 2.16 -5.14 -13.02
C LYS A 124 3.40 -5.54 -12.24
N VAL A 125 3.24 -6.20 -11.10
CA VAL A 125 4.35 -6.72 -10.28
C VAL A 125 5.11 -7.83 -11.02
N ILE A 126 4.40 -8.79 -11.62
CA ILE A 126 5.03 -9.88 -12.41
C ILE A 126 5.84 -9.30 -13.58
N PHE A 127 5.27 -8.32 -14.29
CA PHE A 127 5.96 -7.64 -15.39
C PHE A 127 7.16 -6.84 -14.89
N GLY A 128 7.01 -6.08 -13.80
CA GLY A 128 8.10 -5.30 -13.19
C GLY A 128 9.28 -6.14 -12.71
N LEU A 129 9.04 -7.40 -12.35
CA LEU A 129 10.08 -8.37 -11.98
C LEU A 129 10.71 -9.10 -13.18
N GLY A 130 10.25 -8.83 -14.41
CA GLY A 130 10.74 -9.53 -15.60
C GLY A 130 10.39 -11.02 -15.63
N LEU A 131 9.37 -11.46 -14.88
CA LEU A 131 8.97 -12.86 -14.78
C LEU A 131 8.09 -13.30 -15.97
N ALA A 132 7.58 -12.36 -16.75
CA ALA A 132 6.83 -12.62 -17.98
C ALA A 132 6.98 -11.44 -18.96
N GLU A 133 7.11 -11.75 -20.25
CA GLU A 133 7.22 -10.75 -21.33
C GLU A 133 5.89 -10.03 -21.61
N ASN A 134 4.76 -10.70 -21.36
CA ASN A 134 3.42 -10.16 -21.52
C ASN A 134 2.49 -10.69 -20.43
N THR A 135 2.02 -9.82 -19.55
CA THR A 135 1.09 -10.15 -18.47
C THR A 135 -0.37 -9.82 -18.80
N ASP A 136 -0.67 -9.19 -19.94
CA ASP A 136 -2.04 -8.84 -20.36
C ASP A 136 -2.90 -10.08 -20.62
N ASN A 137 -2.28 -11.22 -20.90
CA ASN A 137 -2.96 -12.50 -21.06
C ASN A 137 -3.35 -13.16 -19.73
N TYR A 138 -2.90 -12.63 -18.60
CA TYR A 138 -3.23 -13.13 -17.26
C TYR A 138 -4.46 -12.41 -16.72
N PHE A 139 -5.42 -13.16 -16.17
CA PHE A 139 -6.69 -12.66 -15.62
C PHE A 139 -7.42 -11.74 -16.62
N LYS A 140 -8.04 -12.35 -17.64
CA LYS A 140 -8.58 -11.66 -18.83
C LYS A 140 -9.72 -10.66 -18.58
N GLU A 141 -10.21 -10.57 -17.34
CA GLU A 141 -11.18 -9.54 -16.97
C GLU A 141 -10.52 -8.16 -17.08
N GLN A 142 -11.11 -7.29 -17.90
CA GLN A 142 -10.75 -5.88 -17.99
C GLN A 142 -11.94 -5.08 -17.47
N ASN A 143 -11.75 -4.42 -16.34
CA ASN A 143 -12.75 -3.55 -15.76
C ASN A 143 -12.47 -2.10 -16.16
N GLU A 144 -13.51 -1.36 -16.53
CA GLU A 144 -13.45 0.09 -16.70
C GLU A 144 -13.99 0.75 -15.42
N TYR A 145 -13.30 1.78 -14.94
CA TYR A 145 -13.66 2.51 -13.72
C TYR A 145 -13.68 4.01 -14.00
N ALA A 146 -14.71 4.70 -13.51
CA ALA A 146 -14.74 6.16 -13.53
C ALA A 146 -13.89 6.72 -12.38
N GLU A 147 -13.48 7.99 -12.45
CA GLU A 147 -12.60 8.60 -11.44
C GLU A 147 -13.25 8.60 -10.05
N GLU A 148 -14.56 8.83 -10.00
CA GLU A 148 -15.38 8.79 -8.78
C GLU A 148 -15.37 7.43 -8.08
N ASP A 149 -15.23 6.32 -8.82
CA ASP A 149 -15.15 4.96 -8.24
C ASP A 149 -13.82 4.70 -7.52
N LEU A 150 -12.85 5.59 -7.73
CA LEU A 150 -11.47 5.49 -7.23
C LEU A 150 -11.22 6.44 -6.05
N ILE A 151 -12.22 7.24 -5.68
CA ILE A 151 -12.15 8.24 -4.61
C ILE A 151 -13.06 7.82 -3.46
N PHE A 152 -12.46 7.55 -2.30
CA PHE A 152 -13.16 7.09 -1.10
C PHE A 152 -13.26 8.22 -0.08
N THR A 153 -14.44 8.51 0.47
CA THR A 153 -14.62 9.54 1.51
C THR A 153 -15.47 9.00 2.65
N LEU A 154 -14.99 9.14 3.89
CA LEU A 154 -15.76 8.80 5.08
C LEU A 154 -16.72 9.93 5.43
N SER A 155 -17.88 9.59 6.01
CA SER A 155 -18.71 10.59 6.69
C SER A 155 -17.98 11.19 7.90
N ASP A 156 -18.39 12.37 8.34
CA ASP A 156 -17.80 13.02 9.53
C ASP A 156 -17.88 12.15 10.78
N GLU A 157 -18.98 11.42 10.96
CA GLU A 157 -19.16 10.52 12.11
C GLU A 157 -18.18 9.34 12.06
N GLU A 158 -18.04 8.69 10.90
CA GLU A 158 -17.09 7.58 10.72
C GLU A 158 -15.66 8.06 10.87
N PHE A 159 -15.34 9.23 10.31
CA PHE A 159 -14.00 9.77 10.39
C PHE A 159 -13.61 10.15 11.82
N ASN A 160 -14.54 10.69 12.62
CA ASN A 160 -14.31 10.95 14.03
C ASN A 160 -14.03 9.67 14.84
N LYS A 161 -14.69 8.54 14.52
CA LYS A 161 -14.40 7.24 15.14
C LYS A 161 -12.98 6.76 14.81
N VAL A 162 -12.53 6.95 13.56
CA VAL A 162 -11.16 6.64 13.15
C VAL A 162 -10.14 7.49 13.93
N LYS A 163 -10.37 8.80 14.04
CA LYS A 163 -9.48 9.71 14.81
C LYS A 163 -9.34 9.27 16.26
N GLN A 164 -10.46 9.00 16.94
CA GLN A 164 -10.44 8.53 18.33
C GLN A 164 -9.67 7.20 18.48
N SER A 165 -9.79 6.28 17.52
CA SER A 165 -9.04 5.02 17.56
C SER A 165 -7.52 5.24 17.44
N ILE A 166 -7.09 6.24 16.66
CA ILE A 166 -5.68 6.60 16.52
C ILE A 166 -5.18 7.24 17.81
N GLU A 167 -5.92 8.19 18.36
CA GLU A 167 -5.58 8.91 19.59
C GLU A 167 -5.50 8.00 20.82
N ASN A 168 -6.44 7.06 20.97
CA ASN A 168 -6.47 6.11 22.08
C ASN A 168 -5.35 5.05 22.02
N SER A 169 -4.64 4.96 20.90
CA SER A 169 -3.53 4.04 20.70
C SER A 169 -2.16 4.73 20.88
N LEU A 170 -2.13 6.03 21.20
CA LEU A 170 -0.93 6.81 21.56
C LEU A 170 -0.64 6.71 23.07
#